data_AF-A0A222E8L4-F1
#
_entry.id   AF-A0A222E8L4-F1
#
_cell.length_a   1.000
_cell.length_b   1.000
_cell.length_c   1.000
_cell.angle_alpha   90.00
_cell.angle_beta   90.00
_cell.angle_gamma   90.00
#
_symmetry.space_group_name_H-M   'P 1'
#
loop_
_entity.id
_entity.type
_entity.pdbx_description
1 polymer ?
#
loop_
_entity_poly.entity_id
_entity_poly.type
_entity_poly.pdbx_seq_one_letter_code
_entity_poly.pdbx_strand_id
1 'polypeptide(L)' 'MNRQGWSTRRIALVLYPFGAGAMGVNVFFAALILSWVGGPVLSTGWAIAIGCVIGLPATWAFARHIRHLMDVSDAQAAD' A
#
# COMPACT_ATOMS: atom_id res chain seq x y z
N MET A 1 -5.52 -29.35 9.58
CA MET A 1 -6.36 -28.54 8.66
C MET A 1 -5.45 -27.56 7.95
N ASN A 2 -5.16 -27.77 6.66
CA ASN A 2 -4.33 -26.86 5.88
C ASN A 2 -5.00 -25.48 5.89
N ARG A 3 -4.36 -24.45 6.44
CA ARG A 3 -4.78 -23.06 6.23
C ARG A 3 -4.57 -22.73 4.75
N GLN A 4 -5.48 -23.17 3.89
CA GLN A 4 -5.51 -22.84 2.47
C GLN A 4 -5.96 -21.39 2.33
N GLY A 5 -5.01 -20.46 2.46
CA GLY A 5 -5.27 -19.06 2.22
C GLY A 5 -3.95 -18.34 1.93
N TRP A 6 -4.01 -17.31 1.08
CA TRP A 6 -2.83 -16.51 0.77
C TRP A 6 -2.27 -15.88 2.06
N SER A 7 -0.95 -16.01 2.27
CA SER A 7 -0.28 -15.37 3.40
C SER A 7 -0.28 -13.84 3.22
N THR A 8 -0.27 -13.10 4.32
CA THR A 8 -0.20 -11.62 4.30
C THR A 8 0.96 -11.11 3.43
N ARG A 9 2.09 -11.83 3.41
CA ARG A 9 3.24 -11.50 2.55
C ARG A 9 2.94 -11.67 1.06
N ARG A 10 2.22 -12.72 0.66
CA ARG A 10 1.80 -12.91 -0.75
C ARG A 10 0.81 -11.83 -1.20
N ILE A 11 -0.16 -11.51 -0.35
CA ILE A 11 -1.13 -10.44 -0.61
C ILE A 11 -0.40 -9.10 -0.74
N ALA A 12 0.51 -8.80 0.19
CA ALA A 12 1.31 -7.59 0.13
C ALA A 12 2.16 -7.51 -1.14
N LEU A 13 2.82 -8.60 -1.57
CA LEU A 13 3.63 -8.60 -2.80
C LEU A 13 2.81 -8.29 -4.04
N VAL A 14 1.60 -8.87 -4.17
CA VAL A 14 0.73 -8.61 -5.33
C VAL A 14 0.12 -7.21 -5.29
N LEU A 15 -0.21 -6.70 -4.10
CA LEU A 15 -0.74 -5.34 -3.94
C LEU A 15 0.33 -4.25 -3.99
N TYR A 16 1.60 -4.59 -3.80
CA TYR A 16 2.69 -3.63 -3.73
C TYR A 16 2.79 -2.69 -4.94
N PRO A 17 2.71 -3.14 -6.21
CA PRO A 17 2.74 -2.21 -7.34
C PRO A 17 1.60 -1.19 -7.29
N PHE A 18 0.42 -1.58 -6.81
CA PHE A 18 -0.71 -0.66 -6.63
C PHE A 18 -0.47 0.32 -5.47
N GLY A 19 0.00 -0.18 -4.32
CA GLY A 19 0.28 0.66 -3.16
C GLY A 19 1.43 1.65 -3.40
N ALA A 20 2.51 1.19 -4.04
CA ALA A 20 3.64 2.04 -4.43
C ALA A 20 3.23 3.09 -5.48
N GLY A 21 2.42 2.71 -6.47
CA GLY A 21 1.87 3.63 -7.47
C GLY A 21 0.97 4.70 -6.83
N ALA A 22 0.02 4.29 -6.00
CA ALA A 22 -0.85 5.20 -5.27
C ALA A 22 -0.04 6.19 -4.41
N MET A 23 0.94 5.68 -3.66
CA MET A 23 1.77 6.54 -2.82
C MET A 23 2.68 7.46 -3.62
N GLY A 24 3.27 7.01 -4.73
CA GLY A 24 4.08 7.86 -5.60
C GLY A 24 3.30 9.03 -6.20
N VAL A 25 2.08 8.77 -6.67
CA VAL A 25 1.18 9.82 -7.19
C VAL A 25 0.81 10.81 -6.09
N ASN A 26 0.47 10.32 -4.88
CA ASN A 26 0.14 11.19 -3.75
C ASN A 26 1.34 12.04 -3.29
N VAL A 27 2.56 11.47 -3.27
CA VAL A 27 3.79 12.21 -2.94
C VAL A 27 4.06 13.30 -3.97
N PHE A 28 3.88 13.00 -5.25
CA PHE A 28 4.03 13.98 -6.32
C PHE A 28 3.02 15.13 -6.16
N PHE A 29 1.74 14.81 -5.94
CA PHE A 29 0.71 15.84 -5.71
C PHE A 29 0.95 16.63 -4.43
N ALA A 30 1.39 16.00 -3.35
CA ALA A 30 1.76 16.69 -2.12
C ALA A 30 2.89 17.70 -2.36
N ALA A 31 3.89 17.34 -3.16
CA ALA A 31 4.96 18.26 -3.54
C ALA A 31 4.45 19.45 -4.37
N LEU A 32 3.49 19.24 -5.27
CA LEU A 32 2.87 20.34 -6.02
C LEU A 32 2.11 21.30 -5.10
N ILE A 33 1.33 20.78 -4.15
CA ILE A 33 0.62 21.62 -3.18
C ILE A 33 1.63 22.39 -2.30
N LEU A 34 2.68 21.70 -1.83
CA LEU A 34 3.70 22.31 -0.98
C LEU A 34 4.50 23.39 -1.73
N SER A 35 4.62 23.26 -3.06
CA SER A 35 5.26 24.28 -3.89
C SER A 35 4.54 25.63 -3.84
N TRP A 36 3.23 25.64 -3.56
CA TRP A 36 2.47 26.89 -3.40
C TRP A 36 2.85 27.64 -2.12
N VAL A 37 3.43 26.95 -1.14
CA VAL A 37 3.93 27.51 0.12
C VAL A 37 5.44 27.83 0.04
N GLY A 38 6.02 27.79 -1.17
CA GLY A 38 7.45 28.06 -1.40
C GLY A 38 8.36 26.83 -1.27
N GLY A 39 7.79 25.62 -1.15
CA GLY A 39 8.55 24.37 -1.14
C GLY A 39 9.14 24.01 -2.52
N PRO A 40 10.24 23.23 -2.56
CA PRO A 40 10.81 22.78 -3.83
C PRO A 40 9.87 21.79 -4.55
N VAL A 41 9.79 21.90 -5.87
CA VAL A 41 9.06 20.93 -6.71
C VAL A 41 9.82 19.62 -6.73
N LEU A 42 9.19 18.55 -6.23
CA LEU A 42 9.80 17.23 -6.19
C LEU A 42 9.85 16.63 -7.59
N SER A 43 11.03 16.22 -8.05
CA SER A 43 11.17 15.52 -9.34
C SER A 43 10.38 14.21 -9.34
N THR A 44 9.90 13.78 -10.51
CA THR A 44 9.17 12.52 -10.68
C THR A 44 9.93 11.31 -10.14
N GLY A 45 11.26 11.25 -10.36
CA GLY A 45 12.09 10.15 -9.84
C GLY A 45 12.09 10.08 -8.31
N TRP A 46 12.21 11.22 -7.64
CA TRP A 46 12.15 11.28 -6.17
C TRP A 46 10.75 10.97 -5.63
N ALA A 47 9.69 11.40 -6.31
CA ALA A 47 8.33 11.08 -5.92
C ALA A 47 8.06 9.56 -5.99
N ILE A 48 8.56 8.89 -7.03
CA ILE A 48 8.48 7.44 -7.15
C ILE A 48 9.30 6.76 -6.05
N ALA A 49 10.55 7.18 -5.82
CA ALA A 49 11.40 6.57 -4.80
C ALA A 49 10.78 6.65 -3.40
N ILE A 50 10.32 7.84 -3.01
CA ILE A 50 9.64 8.05 -1.72
C ILE A 50 8.33 7.27 -1.68
N GLY A 51 7.55 7.30 -2.77
CA GLY A 51 6.32 6.52 -2.94
C GLY A 51 6.52 5.03 -2.76
N CYS A 52 7.59 4.45 -3.29
CA CYS A 52 7.95 3.04 -3.08
C CYS A 52 8.27 2.72 -1.62
N VAL A 53 9.01 3.61 -0.94
CA VAL A 53 9.40 3.45 0.47
C VAL A 53 8.18 3.51 1.38
N ILE A 54 7.31 4.51 1.23
CA ILE A 54 6.09 4.63 2.05
C ILE A 54 4.99 3.67 1.58
N GLY A 55 5.04 3.23 0.33
CA GLY A 55 4.16 2.21 -0.23
C GLY A 55 4.33 0.85 0.43
N LEU A 56 5.53 0.51 0.93
CA LEU A 56 5.78 -0.74 1.66
C LEU A 56 4.93 -0.87 2.94
N PRO A 57 5.00 0.07 3.91
CA PRO A 57 4.18 -0.01 5.12
C PRO A 57 2.68 0.14 4.81
N ALA A 58 2.31 0.98 3.84
CA ALA A 58 0.92 1.14 3.43
C ALA A 58 0.32 -0.16 2.86
N THR A 59 1.04 -0.81 1.95
CA THR A 59 0.62 -2.09 1.35
C THR A 59 0.56 -3.20 2.39
N TRP A 60 1.51 -3.24 3.33
CA TRP A 60 1.51 -4.24 4.39
C TRP A 60 0.31 -4.09 5.33
N ALA A 61 -0.03 -2.86 5.72
CA ALA A 61 -1.23 -2.58 6.51
C ALA A 61 -2.50 -3.05 5.78
N PHE A 62 -2.59 -2.76 4.48
CA PHE A 62 -3.73 -3.18 3.65
C PHE A 62 -3.81 -4.71 3.51
N ALA A 63 -2.68 -5.37 3.27
CA ALA A 63 -2.61 -6.82 3.19
C ALA A 63 -2.97 -7.51 4.51
N ARG A 64 -2.59 -6.91 5.64
CA ARG A 64 -2.99 -7.39 6.98
C ARG A 64 -4.49 -7.24 7.18
N HIS A 65 -5.07 -6.13 6.75
CA HIS A 65 -6.50 -5.91 6.82
C HIS A 65 -7.27 -6.94 5.97
N ILE A 66 -6.86 -7.17 4.72
CA ILE A 66 -7.45 -8.21 3.86
C ILE A 66 -7.33 -9.59 4.49
N ARG A 67 -6.17 -9.93 5.07
CA ARG A 67 -6.00 -11.22 5.75
C ARG A 67 -6.99 -11.39 6.89
N HIS A 68 -7.19 -10.35 7.69
CA HIS A 68 -8.17 -10.36 8.77
C HIS A 68 -9.60 -10.56 8.25
N LEU A 69 -9.99 -9.87 7.17
CA LEU A 69 -11.30 -10.04 6.56
C LEU A 69 -11.52 -11.48 6.05
N MET A 70 -10.51 -12.07 5.40
CA MET A 70 -10.59 -13.48 4.97
C MET A 70 -10.75 -14.43 6.17
N ASP A 71 -9.97 -14.22 7.24
CA ASP A 71 -10.07 -15.05 8.44
C ASP A 71 -11.47 -14.95 9.09
N VAL A 72 -12.12 -13.77 9.04
CA VAL A 72 -13.50 -13.58 9.51
C VAL A 72 -14.52 -14.29 8.61
N SER A 73 -14.37 -14.18 7.30
CA SER A 73 -15.27 -14.85 6.34
C SER A 73 -15.18 -16.38 6.42
N ASP A 74 -13.98 -16.92 6.56
CA ASP A 74 -13.77 -18.36 6.73
C ASP A 74 -14.41 -18.88 8.03
N ALA A 75 -14.41 -18.07 9.10
CA ALA A 75 -15.07 -18.42 10.35
C ALA A 75 -16.60 -18.41 10.22
N GLN A 76 -17.18 -17.40 9.55
CA GLN A 76 -18.63 -17.32 9.33
C GLN A 76 -19.18 -18.42 8.42
N ALA A 77 -18.38 -18.94 7.49
CA ALA A 77 -18.80 -20.02 6.58
C ALA A 77 -18.83 -21.41 7.25
N ALA A 78 -18.24 -21.54 8.45
CA ALA A 78 -18.21 -22.79 9.21
C ALA A 78 -19.36 -22.94 10.22
N ASP A 79 -20.13 -21.87 10.46
CA ASP A 79 -21.36 -21.82 11.28
C ASP A 79 -22.62 -22.01 10.39
#